data_AF-A0A2G2V5E6-F1
#
_entry.id   AF-A0A2G2V5E6-F1
#
_cell.length_a   1.000
_cell.length_b   1.000
_cell.length_c   1.000
_cell.angle_alpha   90.00
_cell.angle_beta   90.00
_cell.angle_gamma   90.00
#
_symmetry.space_group_name_H-M   'P 1'
#
loop_
_entity.id
_entity.type
_entity.pdbx_description
1 polymer ?
#
loop_
_entity_poly.entity_id
_entity_poly.type
_entity_poly.pdbx_seq_one_letter_code
_entity_poly.pdbx_strand_id
1 'polypeptide(L)'
;MTANIQKFRTLSTAVNHSFKSRWLLHRYRLLHHGPDTMEELLDRHVVKREKSLDDEKNELLNRQRLTSSRREALSLYRDVIRATRFFMWANSQGNLWRDVLRENVRKEFEEARFERDPEVITRLLIGGRDALQAALDKLVEKQKQEIEKQRGNSNTP
;
A
#
# COMPACT_ATOMS: atom_id res chain seq x y z
N MET A 1 9.01 -42.80 30.20
CA MET A 1 9.64 -41.75 31.04
C MET A 1 10.40 -40.80 30.12
N THR A 2 10.12 -39.50 30.26
CA THR A 2 10.99 -38.32 30.04
C THR A 2 11.67 -38.06 28.68
N ALA A 3 11.06 -37.14 27.94
CA ALA A 3 11.58 -35.91 27.32
C ALA A 3 13.07 -35.80 26.92
N ASN A 4 13.36 -35.29 25.72
CA ASN A 4 13.80 -33.89 25.48
C ASN A 4 14.40 -33.73 24.07
N ILE A 5 13.75 -33.00 23.16
CA ILE A 5 14.47 -32.21 22.13
C ILE A 5 13.71 -30.89 21.93
N GLN A 6 13.94 -29.97 22.87
CA GLN A 6 13.82 -28.54 22.60
C GLN A 6 15.02 -28.08 21.77
N LYS A 7 14.76 -27.28 20.74
CA LYS A 7 15.50 -26.05 20.38
C LYS A 7 14.88 -25.42 19.13
N PHE A 8 13.75 -24.75 19.30
CA PHE A 8 13.27 -23.77 18.33
C PHE A 8 14.19 -22.55 18.39
N ARG A 9 14.81 -22.22 17.26
CA ARG A 9 15.56 -20.98 17.06
C ARG A 9 14.58 -19.81 17.03
N THR A 10 14.58 -19.04 18.11
CA THR A 10 13.96 -17.71 18.21
C THR A 10 14.73 -16.72 17.34
N LEU A 11 14.08 -16.19 16.29
CA LEU A 11 14.55 -15.01 15.58
C LEU A 11 13.85 -13.78 16.17
N SER A 12 14.43 -13.23 17.24
CA SER A 12 14.08 -11.91 17.76
C SER A 12 14.47 -10.86 16.74
N THR A 13 13.49 -10.29 16.03
CA THR A 13 13.72 -9.13 15.18
C THR A 13 13.41 -7.89 16.00
N ALA A 14 14.45 -7.24 16.50
CA ALA A 14 14.36 -5.96 17.17
C ALA A 14 13.85 -4.89 16.17
N VAL A 15 12.62 -4.40 16.39
CA VAL A 15 12.10 -3.24 15.67
C VAL A 15 12.57 -2.01 16.43
N ASN A 16 13.54 -1.32 15.83
CA ASN A 16 14.13 -0.11 16.36
C ASN A 16 13.09 1.01 16.52
N HIS A 17 13.06 1.52 17.73
CA HIS A 17 12.41 2.74 18.17
C HIS A 17 13.12 3.96 17.56
N SER A 18 12.54 4.58 16.52
CA SER A 18 12.88 5.97 16.16
C SER A 18 11.81 6.61 15.27
N PHE A 19 10.71 7.03 15.88
CA PHE A 19 9.72 7.92 15.26
C PHE A 19 9.26 8.99 16.25
N LYS A 20 10.20 9.69 16.89
CA LYS A 20 9.93 10.96 17.59
C LYS A 20 11.17 11.84 17.54
N SER A 21 11.12 12.88 16.72
CA SER A 21 11.81 14.19 16.86
C SER A 21 12.19 14.80 15.50
N ARG A 22 11.23 15.39 14.79
CA ARG A 22 11.57 16.37 13.74
C ARG A 22 10.44 17.34 13.40
N TRP A 23 9.76 17.94 14.38
CA TRP A 23 8.86 19.07 14.13
C TRP A 23 8.80 20.07 15.29
N LEU A 24 9.94 20.39 15.90
CA LEU A 24 10.06 21.58 16.74
C LEU A 24 11.25 22.36 16.23
N LEU A 25 10.97 23.59 15.77
CA LEU A 25 11.84 24.72 15.41
C LEU A 25 11.31 25.41 14.14
N HIS A 26 10.05 25.84 14.15
CA HIS A 26 9.65 27.00 13.34
C HIS A 26 9.96 28.27 14.13
N ARG A 27 11.22 28.68 13.96
CA ARG A 27 11.72 30.05 13.93
C ARG A 27 10.71 31.12 14.39
N TYR A 28 10.86 31.55 15.64
CA TYR A 28 10.48 32.90 16.08
C TYR A 28 11.03 33.93 15.09
N ARG A 29 10.16 34.55 14.28
CA ARG A 29 10.50 35.79 13.59
C ARG A 29 10.02 36.94 14.46
N LEU A 30 10.99 37.77 14.83
CA LEU A 30 10.84 38.98 15.61
C LEU A 30 9.75 39.90 15.03
N LEU A 31 8.99 40.47 15.96
CA LEU A 31 8.10 41.61 15.84
C LEU A 31 8.91 42.90 15.53
N HIS A 32 8.42 43.68 14.56
CA HIS A 32 8.60 45.13 14.32
C HIS A 32 9.97 45.70 13.88
N HIS A 33 10.05 46.08 12.59
CA HIS A 33 10.67 47.34 12.09
C HIS A 33 9.76 47.92 10.97
N GLY A 34 9.37 49.21 11.08
CA GLY A 34 8.42 49.93 10.20
C GLY A 34 8.97 50.33 8.82
N PRO A 35 8.24 51.09 7.95
CA PRO A 35 7.15 52.04 8.24
C PRO A 35 5.76 51.63 7.72
N ASP A 36 4.71 51.93 8.50
CA ASP A 36 3.31 51.82 8.08
C ASP A 36 2.95 52.97 7.12
N THR A 37 2.91 52.71 5.82
CA THR A 37 2.14 53.54 4.90
C THR A 37 0.74 52.95 4.72
N MET A 38 -0.29 53.80 4.68
CA MET A 38 -1.67 53.36 4.40
C MET A 38 -1.75 52.52 3.13
N GLU A 39 -0.89 52.81 2.15
CA GLU A 39 -0.80 52.10 0.88
C GLU A 39 -0.29 50.66 1.06
N GLU A 40 0.67 50.41 1.96
CA GLU A 40 1.19 49.07 2.26
C GLU A 40 0.27 48.29 3.24
N LEU A 41 -0.54 48.98 4.04
CA LEU A 41 -1.64 48.36 4.79
C LEU A 41 -2.80 47.98 3.89
N LEU A 42 -3.12 48.83 2.90
CA LEU A 42 -4.08 48.52 1.84
C LEU A 42 -3.57 47.37 0.98
N ASP A 43 -2.33 47.36 0.51
CA ASP A 43 -1.82 46.23 -0.30
C ASP A 43 -1.79 44.88 0.46
N ARG A 44 -1.74 44.93 1.80
CA ARG A 44 -1.81 43.77 2.69
C ARG A 44 -3.24 43.28 2.98
N HIS A 45 -4.25 44.17 2.92
CA HIS A 45 -5.64 43.90 3.29
C HIS A 45 -6.66 44.09 2.16
N VAL A 46 -6.27 44.71 1.05
CA VAL A 46 -7.01 44.82 -0.21
C VAL A 46 -6.79 43.50 -0.93
N VAL A 47 -7.70 42.59 -0.63
CA VAL A 47 -8.02 41.34 -1.32
C VAL A 47 -7.27 41.19 -2.64
N LYS A 48 -6.07 40.58 -2.58
CA LYS A 48 -5.53 39.83 -3.73
C LYS A 48 -6.69 38.99 -4.22
N ARG A 49 -7.12 39.16 -5.48
CA ARG A 49 -8.21 38.36 -6.07
C ARG A 49 -8.05 36.92 -5.62
N GLU A 50 -8.85 36.55 -4.63
CA GLU A 50 -8.75 35.25 -4.00
C GLU A 50 -9.15 34.28 -5.09
N LYS A 51 -8.24 33.36 -5.47
CA LYS A 51 -8.74 32.04 -5.84
C LYS A 51 -9.63 31.67 -4.67
N SER A 52 -10.92 31.45 -4.92
CA SER A 52 -11.87 31.26 -3.83
C SER A 52 -11.29 30.22 -2.86
N LEU A 53 -11.48 30.39 -1.54
CA LEU A 53 -11.00 29.39 -0.57
C LEU A 53 -11.48 27.97 -0.95
N ASP A 54 -12.61 27.88 -1.65
CA ASP A 54 -13.13 26.67 -2.26
C ASP A 54 -12.23 26.11 -3.37
N ASP A 55 -11.69 26.93 -4.28
CA ASP A 55 -10.75 26.49 -5.33
C ASP A 55 -9.44 25.95 -4.74
N GLU A 56 -8.85 26.63 -3.74
CA GLU A 56 -7.62 26.17 -3.09
C GLU A 56 -7.85 24.88 -2.30
N LYS A 57 -8.96 24.80 -1.56
CA LYS A 57 -9.37 23.59 -0.85
C LYS A 57 -9.64 22.43 -1.80
N ASN A 58 -10.29 22.67 -2.93
CA ASN A 58 -10.54 21.66 -3.96
C ASN A 58 -9.23 21.18 -4.60
N GLU A 59 -8.27 22.06 -4.83
CA GLU A 59 -6.94 21.68 -5.33
C GLU A 59 -6.17 20.82 -4.31
N LEU A 60 -6.21 21.19 -3.02
CA LEU A 60 -5.62 20.40 -1.94
C LEU A 60 -6.27 19.02 -1.79
N LEU A 61 -7.61 18.95 -1.87
CA LEU A 61 -8.35 17.69 -1.86
C LEU A 61 -8.00 16.80 -3.05
N ASN A 62 -7.87 17.39 -4.25
CA ASN A 62 -7.44 16.65 -5.44
C ASN A 62 -6.00 16.14 -5.29
N ARG A 63 -5.07 16.95 -4.78
CA ARG A 63 -3.71 16.50 -4.46
C ARG A 63 -3.71 15.37 -3.42
N GLN A 64 -4.52 15.50 -2.36
CA GLN A 64 -4.64 14.47 -1.32
C GLN A 64 -5.19 13.15 -1.91
N ARG A 65 -6.24 13.20 -2.73
CA ARG A 65 -6.83 12.04 -3.42
C ARG A 65 -5.87 11.36 -4.40
N LEU A 66 -5.07 12.14 -5.12
CA LEU A 66 -4.02 11.61 -6.00
C LEU A 66 -2.92 10.91 -5.19
N THR A 67 -2.58 11.43 -4.01
CA THR A 67 -1.62 10.75 -3.13
C THR A 67 -2.19 9.51 -2.44
N SER A 68 -3.50 9.48 -2.11
CA SER A 68 -4.14 8.31 -1.51
C SER A 68 -4.29 7.17 -2.52
N SER A 69 -4.78 7.44 -3.73
CA SER A 69 -4.91 6.43 -4.79
C SER A 69 -3.56 5.80 -5.17
N ARG A 70 -2.50 6.60 -5.33
CA ARG A 70 -1.14 6.07 -5.58
C ARG A 70 -0.62 5.22 -4.42
N ARG A 71 -0.87 5.63 -3.18
CA ARG A 71 -0.48 4.85 -1.99
C ARG A 71 -1.22 3.51 -1.94
N GLU A 72 -2.51 3.52 -2.25
CA GLU A 72 -3.35 2.33 -2.30
C GLU A 72 -2.90 1.36 -3.40
N ALA A 73 -2.59 1.86 -4.59
CA ALA A 73 -2.04 1.05 -5.69
C ALA A 73 -0.73 0.37 -5.28
N LEU A 74 0.21 1.13 -4.68
CA LEU A 74 1.47 0.57 -4.21
C LEU A 74 1.30 -0.41 -3.05
N SER A 75 0.32 -0.18 -2.17
CA SER A 75 -0.01 -1.15 -1.11
C SER A 75 -0.50 -2.45 -1.73
N LEU A 76 -1.49 -2.37 -2.63
CA LEU A 76 -2.05 -3.53 -3.32
C LEU A 76 -0.97 -4.30 -4.08
N TYR A 77 -0.11 -3.61 -4.84
CA TYR A 77 1.02 -4.26 -5.52
C TYR A 77 1.88 -5.07 -4.55
N ARG A 78 2.25 -4.48 -3.40
CA ARG A 78 3.06 -5.16 -2.39
C ARG A 78 2.31 -6.34 -1.77
N ASP A 79 1.01 -6.21 -1.53
CA ASP A 79 0.17 -7.25 -0.96
C ASP A 79 0.07 -8.45 -1.91
N VAL A 80 -0.14 -8.20 -3.20
CA VAL A 80 -0.12 -9.25 -4.23
C VAL A 80 1.25 -9.93 -4.30
N ILE A 81 2.35 -9.18 -4.36
CA ILE A 81 3.70 -9.76 -4.39
C ILE A 81 4.00 -10.59 -3.14
N ARG A 82 3.52 -10.19 -1.96
CA ARG A 82 3.61 -11.00 -0.75
C ARG A 82 2.77 -12.27 -0.87
N ALA A 83 1.54 -12.17 -1.36
CA ALA A 83 0.63 -13.30 -1.54
C ALA A 83 1.19 -14.34 -2.52
N THR A 84 1.81 -13.92 -3.64
CA THR A 84 2.43 -14.84 -4.63
C THR A 84 3.45 -15.80 -4.01
N ARG A 85 4.03 -15.48 -2.86
CA ARG A 85 4.99 -16.36 -2.16
C ARG A 85 4.36 -17.67 -1.73
N PHE A 86 3.07 -17.69 -1.41
CA PHE A 86 2.34 -18.87 -0.95
C PHE A 86 2.00 -19.84 -2.09
N PHE A 87 2.03 -19.38 -3.34
CA PHE A 87 1.74 -20.19 -4.53
C PHE A 87 2.96 -21.01 -4.94
N MET A 88 3.24 -22.09 -4.22
CA MET A 88 4.43 -22.94 -4.42
C MET A 88 4.22 -24.10 -5.40
N TRP A 89 3.02 -24.29 -5.93
CA TRP A 89 2.72 -25.36 -6.89
C TRP A 89 3.08 -24.97 -8.33
N ALA A 90 3.40 -25.98 -9.13
CA ALA A 90 3.63 -25.83 -10.56
C ALA A 90 2.29 -25.80 -11.32
N ASN A 91 2.28 -25.08 -12.45
CA ASN A 91 1.21 -25.13 -13.43
C ASN A 91 1.32 -26.42 -14.26
N SER A 92 0.30 -26.71 -15.07
CA SER A 92 0.29 -27.84 -16.02
C SER A 92 1.49 -27.82 -16.97
N GLN A 93 2.04 -26.63 -17.25
CA GLN A 93 3.23 -26.42 -18.07
C GLN A 93 4.56 -26.61 -17.30
N GLY A 94 4.52 -26.92 -16.00
CA GLY A 94 5.71 -27.08 -15.15
C GLY A 94 6.24 -25.79 -14.53
N ASN A 95 5.75 -24.61 -14.93
CA ASN A 95 6.17 -23.32 -14.36
C ASN A 95 5.57 -23.07 -12.98
N LEU A 96 6.34 -22.50 -12.04
CA LEU A 96 5.81 -22.13 -10.72
C LEU A 96 4.78 -21.00 -10.84
N TRP A 97 3.60 -21.19 -10.23
CA TRP A 97 2.56 -20.16 -10.25
C TRP A 97 3.01 -18.83 -9.65
N ARG A 98 3.92 -18.86 -8.66
CA ARG A 98 4.55 -17.66 -8.10
C ARG A 98 5.11 -16.74 -9.18
N ASP A 99 5.88 -17.28 -10.12
CA ASP A 99 6.64 -16.46 -11.07
C ASP A 99 5.71 -15.94 -12.16
N VAL A 100 4.81 -16.79 -12.65
CA VAL A 100 3.74 -16.41 -13.59
C VAL A 100 2.88 -15.27 -13.02
N LEU A 101 2.45 -15.38 -11.76
CA LEU A 101 1.64 -14.35 -11.12
C LEU A 101 2.43 -13.05 -10.93
N ARG A 102 3.73 -13.11 -10.63
CA ARG A 102 4.57 -11.91 -10.48
C ARG A 102 4.74 -11.17 -11.81
N GLU A 103 4.97 -11.89 -12.89
CA GLU A 103 5.10 -11.33 -14.23
C GLU A 103 3.79 -10.68 -14.67
N ASN A 104 2.68 -11.39 -14.52
CA ASN A 104 1.36 -10.85 -14.84
C ASN A 104 1.06 -9.59 -14.02
N VAL A 105 1.29 -9.61 -12.72
CA VAL A 105 1.03 -8.45 -11.86
C VAL A 105 1.91 -7.26 -12.25
N ARG A 106 3.18 -7.47 -12.60
CA ARG A 106 4.01 -6.38 -13.12
C ARG A 106 3.43 -5.79 -14.40
N LYS A 107 3.04 -6.66 -15.33
CA LYS A 107 2.45 -6.26 -16.61
C LYS A 107 1.17 -5.43 -16.42
N GLU A 108 0.23 -5.91 -15.60
CA GLU A 108 -1.03 -5.21 -15.32
C GLU A 108 -0.80 -3.82 -14.69
N PHE A 109 0.13 -3.72 -13.73
CA PHE A 109 0.46 -2.43 -13.09
C PHE A 109 1.24 -1.48 -14.01
N GLU A 110 2.02 -2.02 -14.96
CA GLU A 110 2.71 -1.22 -15.98
C GLU A 110 1.74 -0.70 -17.05
N GLU A 111 0.77 -1.52 -17.46
CA GLU A 111 -0.29 -1.14 -18.39
C GLU A 111 -1.15 0.00 -17.80
N ALA A 112 -1.57 -0.11 -16.53
CA ALA A 112 -2.36 0.91 -15.85
C ALA A 112 -1.54 2.11 -15.31
N ARG A 113 -0.24 2.21 -15.62
CA ARG A 113 0.66 3.23 -15.05
C ARG A 113 0.26 4.67 -15.40
N PHE A 114 -0.33 4.86 -16.57
CA PHE A 114 -0.63 6.18 -17.12
C PHE A 114 -2.11 6.56 -16.99
N GLU A 115 -2.92 5.74 -16.32
CA GLU A 115 -4.32 6.03 -16.03
C GLU A 115 -4.41 7.26 -15.12
N ARG A 116 -5.19 8.25 -15.57
CA ARG A 116 -5.41 9.51 -14.85
C ARG A 116 -6.86 9.68 -14.40
N ASP A 117 -7.77 8.87 -14.94
CA ASP A 117 -9.18 8.92 -14.57
C ASP A 117 -9.38 8.32 -13.17
N PRO A 118 -9.83 9.12 -12.18
CA PRO A 118 -10.02 8.66 -10.81
C PRO A 118 -11.05 7.52 -10.70
N GLU A 119 -12.06 7.45 -11.57
CA GLU A 119 -13.05 6.38 -11.52
C GLU A 119 -12.45 5.05 -11.96
N VAL A 120 -11.67 5.07 -13.05
CA VAL A 120 -10.98 3.88 -13.57
C VAL A 120 -9.98 3.37 -12.55
N ILE A 121 -9.17 4.26 -11.97
CA ILE A 121 -8.21 3.90 -10.91
C ILE A 121 -8.92 3.23 -9.74
N THR A 122 -10.05 3.81 -9.29
CA THR A 122 -10.81 3.25 -8.16
C THR A 122 -11.36 1.87 -8.48
N ARG A 123 -11.90 1.65 -9.69
CA ARG A 123 -12.38 0.33 -10.14
C ARG A 123 -11.26 -0.70 -10.19
N LEU A 124 -10.09 -0.32 -10.70
CA LEU A 124 -8.90 -1.19 -10.73
C LEU A 124 -8.44 -1.58 -9.32
N LEU A 125 -8.44 -0.63 -8.38
CA LEU A 125 -8.04 -0.89 -7.00
C LEU A 125 -9.01 -1.83 -6.28
N ILE A 126 -10.31 -1.62 -6.43
CA ILE A 126 -11.34 -2.47 -5.82
C ILE A 126 -11.29 -3.87 -6.45
N GLY A 127 -11.36 -3.94 -7.78
CA GLY A 127 -11.32 -5.21 -8.51
C GLY A 127 -10.04 -6.01 -8.26
N GLY A 128 -8.89 -5.33 -8.14
CA GLY A 128 -7.64 -5.99 -7.81
C GLY A 128 -7.60 -6.56 -6.39
N ARG A 129 -8.22 -5.90 -5.41
CA ARG A 129 -8.36 -6.43 -4.03
C ARG A 129 -9.28 -7.65 -3.99
N ASP A 130 -10.42 -7.58 -4.67
CA ASP A 130 -11.38 -8.69 -4.72
C ASP A 130 -10.78 -9.91 -5.42
N ALA A 131 -10.07 -9.69 -6.53
CA ALA A 131 -9.36 -10.75 -7.24
C ALA A 131 -8.26 -11.39 -6.38
N LEU A 132 -7.50 -10.58 -5.62
CA LEU A 132 -6.50 -11.08 -4.68
C LEU A 132 -7.15 -11.94 -3.58
N GLN A 133 -8.26 -11.49 -3.00
CA GLN A 133 -8.97 -12.23 -1.96
C GLN A 133 -9.45 -13.58 -2.51
N ALA A 134 -10.10 -13.59 -3.68
CA ALA A 134 -10.55 -14.82 -4.33
C ALA A 134 -9.39 -15.78 -4.66
N ALA A 135 -8.21 -15.25 -5.02
CA ALA A 135 -7.02 -16.07 -5.25
C ALA A 135 -6.48 -16.70 -3.95
N LEU A 136 -6.51 -15.96 -2.83
CA LEU A 136 -6.14 -16.48 -1.52
C LEU A 136 -7.10 -17.55 -1.03
N ASP A 137 -8.40 -17.39 -1.26
CA ASP A 137 -9.41 -18.39 -0.88
C ASP A 137 -9.18 -19.71 -1.63
N LYS A 138 -8.93 -19.65 -2.95
CA LYS A 138 -8.54 -20.81 -3.75
C LYS A 138 -7.25 -21.47 -3.28
N LEU A 139 -6.30 -20.66 -2.78
CA LEU A 139 -5.06 -21.17 -2.18
C LEU A 139 -5.34 -21.97 -0.91
N VAL A 140 -6.20 -21.46 -0.03
CA VAL A 140 -6.60 -22.16 1.20
C VAL A 140 -7.33 -23.46 0.85
N GLU A 141 -8.21 -23.46 -0.13
CA GLU A 141 -8.90 -24.67 -0.61
C GLU A 141 -7.91 -25.72 -1.11
N LYS A 142 -6.92 -25.32 -1.93
CA LYS A 142 -5.87 -26.23 -2.41
C LYS A 142 -5.04 -26.80 -1.27
N GLN A 143 -4.71 -25.98 -0.27
CA GLN A 143 -3.98 -26.43 0.90
C GLN A 143 -4.78 -27.45 1.72
N LYS A 144 -6.10 -27.26 1.89
CA LYS A 144 -6.98 -28.23 2.56
C LYS A 144 -7.04 -29.56 1.82
N GLN A 145 -7.20 -29.52 0.49
CA GLN A 145 -7.22 -30.71 -0.36
C GLN A 145 -5.92 -31.54 -0.23
N GLU A 146 -4.77 -30.87 -0.15
CA GLU A 146 -3.48 -31.55 -0.01
C GLU A 146 -3.33 -32.24 1.36
N ILE A 147 -3.78 -31.59 2.44
CA ILE A 147 -3.77 -32.17 3.78
C ILE A 147 -4.70 -33.40 3.85
N GLU A 148 -5.88 -33.33 3.23
CA GLU A 148 -6.83 -34.45 3.17
C GLU A 148 -6.25 -35.64 2.39
N LYS A 149 -5.59 -35.39 1.25
CA LYS A 149 -4.90 -36.43 0.48
C LYS A 149 -3.80 -37.12 1.30
N GLN A 150 -2.99 -36.35 2.02
CA GLN A 150 -1.93 -36.89 2.88
C GLN A 150 -2.49 -37.78 3.99
N ARG A 151 -3.64 -37.41 4.58
CA ARG A 151 -4.35 -38.23 5.58
C ARG A 151 -4.97 -39.50 5.00
N GLY A 152 -5.48 -39.46 3.77
CA GLY A 152 -6.00 -40.64 3.08
C GLY A 152 -4.91 -41.68 2.79
N ASN A 153 -3.74 -41.21 2.33
CA ASN A 153 -2.61 -42.08 2.00
C ASN A 153 -1.95 -42.70 3.24
N SER A 154 -1.99 -42.05 4.41
CA SER A 154 -1.44 -42.63 5.65
C SER A 154 -2.29 -43.76 6.24
N ASN A 155 -3.55 -43.90 5.82
CA ASN A 155 -4.49 -44.89 6.34
C ASN A 155 -4.62 -46.14 5.45
N THR A 156 -3.82 -46.25 4.38
CA THR A 156 -3.73 -47.45 3.54
C THR A 156 -2.46 -48.24 3.94
N PRO A 157 -2.60 -49.48 4.45
CA PRO A 157 -1.47 -50.29 4.93
C PRO A 157 -0.56 -50.80 3.82
#